data_AF-A0A971L491-F1
#
_entry.id   AF-A0A971L491-F1
#
_cell.length_a   1.000
_cell.length_b   1.000
_cell.length_c   1.000
_cell.angle_alpha   90.00
_cell.angle_beta   90.00
_cell.angle_gamma   90.00
#
_symmetry.space_group_name_H-M   'P 1'
#
loop_
_entity.id
_entity.type
_entity.pdbx_description
1 polymer ?
#
loop_
_entity_poly.entity_id
_entity_poly.type
_entity_poly.pdbx_seq_one_letter_code
_entity_poly.pdbx_strand_id
1 'polypeptide(L)'
;MPATDKLRNRLLKKLTELFQLNQPDLDFGFYRIMHAKATEVQQFVDKDLLTIVKEAFGENDGQQVSIARDKYETALVQAQEFGVAEPEASKPVQEAKAALDAARESGSNEAQVYDHLYRFFERYYDDGDFVSRRYYTRETASNAAPYAVPYNGEEVKLVWANMDQFYIK
;
A
#
# COMPACT_ATOMS: atom_id res chain seq x y z
N MET A 1 4.44 12.00 10.19
CA MET A 1 4.20 10.75 9.43
C MET A 1 5.42 9.84 9.55
N PRO A 2 5.29 8.50 9.56
CA PRO A 2 6.48 7.66 9.41
C PRO A 2 7.16 8.07 8.10
N ALA A 3 8.45 8.42 8.16
CA ALA A 3 9.22 8.73 6.96
C ALA A 3 9.09 7.56 5.98
N THR A 4 8.89 7.83 4.69
CA THR A 4 8.73 6.82 3.62
C THR A 4 9.79 5.71 3.72
N ASP A 5 11.02 6.07 4.10
CA ASP A 5 12.13 5.14 4.35
C ASP A 5 11.84 4.09 5.42
N LYS A 6 11.12 4.45 6.50
CA LYS A 6 10.74 3.50 7.55
C LYS A 6 9.76 2.45 7.03
N LEU A 7 8.77 2.87 6.22
CA LEU A 7 7.79 1.96 5.63
C LEU A 7 8.45 1.06 4.58
N ARG A 8 9.32 1.63 3.75
CA ARG A 8 10.16 0.90 2.81
C ARG A 8 10.98 -0.17 3.51
N ASN A 9 11.75 0.19 4.55
CA ASN A 9 12.58 -0.77 5.28
C ASN A 9 11.76 -1.88 5.94
N ARG A 10 10.56 -1.56 6.43
CA ARG A 10 9.64 -2.56 7.00
C ARG A 10 9.17 -3.56 5.95
N LEU A 11 8.82 -3.09 4.75
CA LEU A 11 8.47 -3.95 3.62
C LEU A 11 9.65 -4.83 3.19
N LEU A 12 10.83 -4.23 3.00
CA LEU A 12 12.04 -4.96 2.58
C LEU A 12 12.36 -6.09 3.56
N LYS A 13 12.35 -5.80 4.87
CA LYS A 13 12.57 -6.81 5.90
C LYS A 13 11.56 -7.97 5.78
N LYS A 14 10.27 -7.66 5.59
CA LYS A 14 9.22 -8.67 5.45
C LYS A 14 9.41 -9.52 4.19
N LEU A 15 9.83 -8.93 3.08
CA LEU A 15 10.13 -9.65 1.85
C LEU A 15 11.36 -10.56 2.00
N THR A 16 12.41 -10.09 2.69
CA THR A 16 13.59 -10.93 2.98
C THR A 16 13.23 -12.11 3.88
N GLU A 17 12.36 -11.93 4.87
CA GLU A 17 11.82 -13.02 5.69
C GLU A 17 11.00 -14.00 4.83
N LEU A 18 10.15 -13.49 3.94
CA LEU A 18 9.27 -14.27 3.07
C LEU A 18 10.05 -15.16 2.08
N PHE A 19 11.10 -14.63 1.48
CA PHE A 19 11.92 -15.41 0.55
C PHE A 19 12.91 -16.34 1.24
N GLN A 20 13.02 -16.29 2.57
CA GLN A 20 13.89 -17.15 3.40
C GLN A 20 15.34 -17.22 2.88
N LEU A 21 15.83 -16.13 2.26
CA LEU A 21 17.14 -16.08 1.61
C LEU A 21 18.31 -16.32 2.59
N ASN A 22 18.06 -16.13 3.88
CA ASN A 22 19.03 -16.26 4.96
C ASN A 22 19.03 -17.64 5.65
N GLN A 23 18.29 -18.63 5.14
CA GLN A 23 18.24 -19.99 5.71
C GLN A 23 18.98 -21.00 4.82
N PRO A 24 20.32 -21.09 4.91
CA PRO A 24 21.10 -22.01 4.06
C PRO A 24 20.83 -23.49 4.32
N ASP A 25 20.21 -23.83 5.46
CA ASP A 25 19.84 -25.19 5.82
C ASP A 25 18.66 -25.74 4.98
N LEU A 26 17.93 -24.87 4.28
CA LEU A 26 16.83 -25.22 3.38
C LEU A 26 17.34 -25.52 1.94
N ASP A 27 18.29 -26.45 1.77
CA ASP A 27 18.78 -26.84 0.43
C ASP A 27 17.98 -27.99 -0.22
N PHE A 28 16.65 -27.87 -0.26
CA PHE A 28 15.79 -28.90 -0.88
C PHE A 28 14.62 -28.33 -1.68
N GLY A 29 14.15 -29.08 -2.68
CA GLY A 29 12.97 -28.73 -3.48
C GLY A 29 13.08 -27.35 -4.13
N PHE A 30 12.05 -26.51 -3.93
CA PHE A 30 11.99 -25.15 -4.48
C PHE A 30 13.08 -24.23 -3.91
N TYR A 31 13.50 -24.43 -2.65
CA TYR A 31 14.48 -23.58 -1.99
C TYR A 31 15.87 -23.64 -2.62
N ARG A 32 16.23 -24.77 -3.25
CA ARG A 32 17.42 -24.88 -4.10
C ARG A 32 17.47 -23.85 -5.22
N ILE A 33 16.35 -23.68 -5.90
CA ILE A 33 16.22 -22.72 -6.99
C ILE A 33 16.26 -21.30 -6.44
N MET A 34 15.56 -21.06 -5.32
CA MET A 34 15.56 -19.75 -4.65
C MET A 34 16.95 -19.34 -4.16
N HIS A 35 17.73 -20.26 -3.59
CA HIS A 35 19.11 -19.99 -3.17
C HIS A 35 20.04 -19.77 -4.37
N ALA A 36 19.93 -20.57 -5.44
CA ALA A 36 20.70 -20.36 -6.66
C ALA A 36 20.43 -18.99 -7.31
N LYS A 37 19.22 -18.45 -7.09
CA LYS A 37 18.76 -17.15 -7.57
C LYS A 37 18.72 -16.07 -6.49
N ALA A 38 19.28 -16.31 -5.31
CA ALA A 38 19.18 -15.41 -4.17
C ALA A 38 19.72 -14.00 -4.49
N THR A 39 20.81 -13.92 -5.25
CA THR A 39 21.38 -12.64 -5.69
C THR A 39 20.42 -11.85 -6.59
N GLU A 40 19.76 -12.52 -7.53
CA GLU A 40 18.77 -11.90 -8.43
C GLU A 40 17.54 -11.44 -7.65
N VAL A 41 17.04 -12.25 -6.72
CA VAL A 41 15.91 -11.89 -5.85
C VAL A 41 16.28 -10.72 -4.94
N GLN A 42 17.47 -10.71 -4.35
CA GLN A 42 17.94 -9.63 -3.49
C GLN A 42 18.08 -8.32 -4.29
N GLN A 43 18.65 -8.38 -5.49
CA GLN A 43 18.73 -7.23 -6.38
C GLN A 43 17.36 -6.68 -6.75
N PHE A 44 16.40 -7.57 -7.03
CA PHE A 44 15.03 -7.18 -7.31
C PHE A 44 14.40 -6.45 -6.12
N VAL A 45 14.49 -7.02 -4.92
CA VAL A 45 13.91 -6.45 -3.70
C VAL A 45 14.56 -5.11 -3.35
N ASP A 46 15.89 -5.01 -3.44
CA ASP A 46 16.64 -3.81 -3.01
C ASP A 46 16.63 -2.66 -4.01
N LYS A 47 16.49 -2.93 -5.31
CA LYS A 47 16.63 -1.92 -6.37
C LYS A 47 15.45 -1.89 -7.34
N ASP A 48 15.13 -3.02 -7.95
CA ASP A 48 14.20 -3.03 -9.09
C ASP A 48 12.77 -2.73 -8.61
N LEU A 49 12.34 -3.33 -7.49
CA LEU A 49 11.05 -3.07 -6.87
C LEU A 49 10.83 -1.59 -6.58
N LEU A 50 11.87 -0.91 -6.09
CA LEU A 50 11.80 0.51 -5.76
C LEU A 50 11.73 1.38 -7.01
N THR A 51 12.45 0.98 -8.06
CA THR A 51 12.39 1.64 -9.36
C THR A 51 10.98 1.52 -9.94
N ILE A 52 10.39 0.32 -9.91
CA ILE A 52 9.04 0.04 -10.39
C ILE A 52 8.00 0.87 -9.61
N VAL A 53 8.09 0.92 -8.28
CA VAL A 53 7.15 1.72 -7.47
C VAL A 53 7.30 3.22 -7.78
N LYS A 54 8.53 3.71 -7.93
CA LYS A 54 8.77 5.12 -8.29
C LYS A 54 8.27 5.47 -9.68
N GLU A 55 8.45 4.60 -10.66
CA GLU A 55 7.96 4.82 -12.02
C GLU A 55 6.42 4.80 -12.05
N ALA A 56 5.80 3.83 -11.39
CA ALA A 56 4.34 3.69 -11.39
C ALA A 56 3.60 4.79 -10.61
N PHE A 57 4.19 5.31 -9.52
CA PHE A 57 3.52 6.23 -8.60
C PHE A 57 4.14 7.63 -8.53
N GLY A 58 5.39 7.81 -8.99
CA GLY A 58 6.08 9.10 -8.95
C GLY A 58 5.51 10.13 -9.93
N GLU A 59 5.00 9.71 -11.09
CA GLU A 59 4.35 10.62 -12.04
C GLU A 59 3.03 11.19 -11.50
N ASN A 60 2.23 10.37 -10.83
CA ASN A 60 0.95 10.78 -10.25
C ASN A 60 1.12 11.78 -9.09
N ASP A 61 2.13 11.58 -8.24
CA ASP A 61 2.47 12.53 -7.17
C ASP A 61 2.86 13.90 -7.74
N GLY A 62 3.68 13.90 -8.80
CA GLY A 62 4.11 15.13 -9.48
C GLY A 62 2.95 15.88 -10.13
N GLN A 63 2.04 15.16 -10.80
CA GLN A 63 0.86 15.75 -11.44
C GLN A 63 -0.13 16.32 -10.42
N GLN A 64 -0.37 15.64 -9.31
CA GLN A 64 -1.30 16.13 -8.28
C GLN A 64 -0.80 17.44 -7.66
N VAL A 65 0.51 17.54 -7.41
CA VAL A 65 1.14 18.76 -6.90
C VAL A 65 1.17 19.87 -7.96
N SER A 66 1.39 19.55 -9.24
CA SER A 66 1.35 20.57 -10.31
C SER A 66 -0.04 21.14 -10.49
N ILE A 67 -1.08 20.30 -10.54
CA ILE A 67 -2.48 20.73 -10.64
C ILE A 67 -2.86 21.62 -9.44
N ALA A 68 -2.40 21.28 -8.23
CA ALA A 68 -2.64 22.08 -7.04
C ALA A 68 -1.91 23.44 -7.08
N ARG A 69 -0.71 23.50 -7.67
CA ARG A 69 0.03 24.75 -7.92
C ARG A 69 -0.68 25.63 -8.94
N ASP A 70 -1.11 25.07 -10.07
CA ASP A 70 -1.81 25.82 -11.11
C ASP A 70 -3.13 26.42 -10.58
N LYS A 71 -3.86 25.68 -9.73
CA LYS A 71 -5.05 26.18 -9.03
C LYS A 71 -4.75 27.32 -8.06
N TYR A 72 -3.61 27.27 -7.37
CA TYR A 72 -3.18 28.35 -6.49
C TYR A 72 -2.77 29.60 -7.28
N GLU A 73 -2.02 29.44 -8.37
CA GLU A 73 -1.59 30.55 -9.24
C GLU A 73 -2.78 31.22 -9.93
N THR A 74 -3.73 30.44 -10.46
CA THR A 74 -4.97 30.98 -11.04
C THR A 74 -5.81 31.72 -10.01
N ALA A 75 -5.93 31.21 -8.78
CA ALA A 75 -6.64 31.90 -7.70
C ALA A 75 -5.94 33.22 -7.31
N LEU A 76 -4.61 33.26 -7.32
CA LEU A 76 -3.83 34.48 -7.08
C LEU A 76 -4.06 35.53 -8.17
N VAL A 77 -3.99 35.14 -9.44
CA VAL A 77 -4.22 36.04 -10.58
C VAL A 77 -5.64 36.60 -10.54
N GLN A 78 -6.64 35.76 -10.27
CA GLN A 78 -8.02 36.21 -10.11
C GLN A 78 -8.15 37.21 -8.95
N ALA A 79 -7.57 36.93 -7.78
CA ALA A 79 -7.63 37.85 -6.64
C ALA A 79 -6.96 39.21 -6.93
N GLN A 80 -5.89 39.23 -7.75
CA GLN A 80 -5.23 40.45 -8.23
C GLN A 80 -6.11 41.21 -9.24
N GLU A 81 -6.77 40.52 -10.17
CA GLU A 81 -7.70 41.14 -11.13
C GLU A 81 -8.93 41.76 -10.46
N PHE A 82 -9.41 41.18 -9.37
CA PHE A 82 -10.52 41.74 -8.57
C PHE A 82 -10.10 42.93 -7.68
N GLY A 83 -8.83 43.36 -7.73
CA GLY A 83 -8.37 44.57 -7.03
C GLY A 83 -8.33 44.44 -5.51
N VAL A 84 -8.17 43.23 -4.97
CA VAL A 84 -8.08 42.98 -3.54
C VAL A 84 -6.71 43.47 -3.02
N ALA A 85 -6.71 44.35 -2.02
CA ALA A 85 -5.49 44.94 -1.45
C ALA A 85 -4.50 43.92 -0.85
N GLU A 86 -4.99 42.72 -0.48
CA GLU A 86 -4.20 41.57 -0.05
C GLU A 86 -4.67 40.29 -0.77
N PRO A 87 -4.09 39.95 -1.94
CA PRO A 87 -4.49 38.79 -2.73
C PRO A 87 -4.38 37.47 -1.95
N GLU A 88 -3.39 37.37 -1.06
CA GLU A 88 -3.11 36.19 -0.23
C GLU A 88 -4.07 36.02 0.96
N ALA A 89 -4.76 37.09 1.37
CA ALA A 89 -5.72 37.05 2.48
C ALA A 89 -7.14 36.68 2.03
N SER A 90 -7.36 36.55 0.72
CA SER A 90 -8.66 36.16 0.18
C SER A 90 -8.95 34.69 0.52
N LYS A 91 -10.18 34.41 0.99
CA LYS A 91 -10.67 33.05 1.27
C LYS A 91 -10.34 32.02 0.16
N PRO A 92 -10.54 32.30 -1.14
CA PRO A 92 -10.21 31.34 -2.20
C PRO A 92 -8.70 31.05 -2.33
N VAL A 93 -7.83 32.04 -2.11
CA VAL A 93 -6.38 31.83 -2.17
C VAL A 93 -5.88 31.06 -0.94
N GLN A 94 -6.48 31.29 0.23
CA GLN A 94 -6.19 30.52 1.45
C GLN A 94 -6.63 29.05 1.32
N GLU A 95 -7.81 28.79 0.77
CA GLU A 95 -8.29 27.44 0.48
C GLU A 95 -7.41 26.74 -0.56
N ALA A 96 -7.01 27.44 -1.62
CA ALA A 96 -6.10 26.89 -2.63
C ALA A 96 -4.69 26.62 -2.07
N LYS A 97 -4.19 27.49 -1.18
CA LYS A 97 -2.92 27.28 -0.47
C LYS A 97 -3.01 26.07 0.47
N ALA A 98 -4.08 25.96 1.24
CA ALA A 98 -4.34 24.81 2.08
C ALA A 98 -4.47 23.51 1.28
N ALA A 99 -5.09 23.55 0.09
CA ALA A 99 -5.18 22.40 -0.82
C ALA A 99 -3.81 22.00 -1.40
N LEU A 100 -2.95 22.98 -1.68
CA LEU A 100 -1.58 22.77 -2.14
C LEU A 100 -0.70 22.20 -1.03
N ASP A 101 -0.79 22.74 0.18
CA ASP A 101 -0.09 22.23 1.35
C ASP A 101 -0.59 20.83 1.71
N ALA A 102 -1.90 20.58 1.64
CA ALA A 102 -2.49 19.25 1.80
C ALA A 102 -1.99 18.27 0.72
N ALA A 103 -1.88 18.69 -0.55
CA ALA A 103 -1.32 17.86 -1.61
C ALA A 103 0.19 17.57 -1.43
N ARG A 104 0.93 18.45 -0.76
CA ARG A 104 2.32 18.19 -0.35
C ARG A 104 2.40 17.28 0.89
N GLU A 105 1.45 17.42 1.80
CA GLU A 105 1.40 16.71 3.08
C GLU A 105 0.69 15.35 3.02
N SER A 106 -0.10 15.05 1.98
CA SER A 106 -0.88 13.81 1.82
C SER A 106 -0.04 12.52 1.79
N GLY A 107 1.27 12.63 2.01
CA GLY A 107 2.24 11.56 1.87
C GLY A 107 2.46 11.27 0.39
N SER A 108 3.68 10.88 0.04
CA SER A 108 3.90 10.35 -1.30
C SER A 108 3.04 9.08 -1.46
N ASN A 109 2.39 8.92 -2.61
CA ASN A 109 1.66 7.69 -2.94
C ASN A 109 2.56 6.46 -2.75
N GLU A 110 3.88 6.61 -2.95
CA GLU A 110 4.90 5.60 -2.67
C GLU A 110 4.83 5.06 -1.22
N ALA A 111 4.65 5.94 -0.22
CA ALA A 111 4.56 5.54 1.18
C ALA A 111 3.32 4.67 1.46
N GLN A 112 2.18 5.02 0.85
CA GLN A 112 0.94 4.26 0.99
C GLN A 112 1.06 2.88 0.32
N VAL A 113 1.72 2.82 -0.85
CA VAL A 113 1.97 1.56 -1.56
C VAL A 113 2.84 0.63 -0.71
N TYR A 114 3.91 1.13 -0.09
CA TYR A 114 4.73 0.29 0.80
C TYR A 114 3.95 -0.26 2.00
N ASP A 115 3.09 0.55 2.62
CA ASP A 115 2.25 0.10 3.73
C ASP A 115 1.22 -0.94 3.27
N HIS A 116 0.58 -0.73 2.12
CA HIS A 116 -0.37 -1.68 1.55
C HIS A 116 0.28 -3.02 1.20
N LEU A 117 1.44 -3.00 0.52
CA LEU A 117 2.20 -4.21 0.20
C LEU A 117 2.61 -4.94 1.48
N TYR A 118 3.11 -4.22 2.49
CA TYR A 118 3.50 -4.82 3.76
C TYR A 118 2.30 -5.50 4.43
N ARG A 119 1.16 -4.82 4.55
CA ARG A 119 -0.05 -5.37 5.16
C ARG A 119 -0.59 -6.58 4.40
N PHE A 120 -0.48 -6.57 3.08
CA PHE A 120 -0.86 -7.70 2.24
C PHE A 120 -0.01 -8.94 2.60
N PHE A 121 1.32 -8.82 2.55
CA PHE A 121 2.20 -9.94 2.86
C PHE A 121 2.12 -10.36 4.33
N GLU A 122 2.00 -9.42 5.27
CA GLU A 122 1.79 -9.73 6.69
C GLU A 122 0.52 -10.54 6.94
N ARG A 123 -0.54 -10.29 6.18
CA ARG A 123 -1.84 -10.94 6.39
C ARG A 123 -1.97 -12.27 5.68
N TYR A 124 -1.50 -12.33 4.44
CA TYR A 124 -1.80 -13.44 3.55
C TYR A 124 -0.64 -14.42 3.43
N TYR A 125 0.59 -14.06 3.79
CA TYR A 125 1.71 -15.01 3.76
C TYR A 125 1.96 -15.62 5.15
N ASP A 126 1.95 -16.94 5.22
CA ASP A 126 2.21 -17.72 6.43
C ASP A 126 3.02 -18.99 6.08
N ASP A 127 4.18 -19.18 6.71
CA ASP A 127 5.06 -20.35 6.56
C ASP A 127 5.26 -20.92 5.13
N GLY A 128 5.44 -20.04 4.14
CA GLY A 128 5.71 -20.44 2.76
C GLY A 128 4.49 -20.55 1.86
N ASP A 129 3.30 -20.26 2.36
CA ASP A 129 2.06 -20.31 1.59
C ASP A 129 1.22 -19.03 1.71
N PHE A 130 0.40 -18.79 0.69
CA PHE A 130 -0.61 -17.73 0.71
C PHE A 130 -1.94 -18.25 1.24
N VAL A 131 -2.26 -17.87 2.48
CA VAL A 131 -3.53 -18.21 3.12
C VAL A 131 -4.59 -17.19 2.73
N SER A 132 -5.61 -17.62 1.99
CA SER A 132 -6.77 -16.77 1.71
C SER A 132 -7.55 -16.50 3.00
N ARG A 133 -7.34 -15.33 3.61
CA ARG A 133 -8.11 -14.86 4.77
C ARG A 133 -9.30 -14.05 4.27
N ARG A 134 -10.52 -14.54 4.53
CA ARG A 134 -11.75 -13.79 4.23
C ARG A 134 -11.71 -12.41 4.89
N TYR A 135 -12.19 -11.39 4.17
CA TYR A 135 -12.28 -10.03 4.68
C TYR A 135 -13.47 -9.92 5.63
N TYR A 136 -13.24 -10.29 6.89
CA TYR A 136 -14.14 -9.95 7.99
C TYR A 136 -13.68 -8.63 8.59
N THR A 137 -14.61 -7.74 8.92
CA THR A 137 -14.32 -6.55 9.75
C THR A 137 -13.48 -7.02 10.94
N ARG A 138 -12.33 -6.37 11.17
CA ARG A 138 -11.39 -6.78 12.22
C ARG A 138 -12.15 -6.84 13.54
N GLU A 139 -12.04 -7.97 14.23
CA GLU A 139 -12.57 -8.10 15.58
C GLU A 139 -11.90 -7.02 16.46
N THR A 140 -12.73 -6.18 17.05
CA THR A 140 -12.34 -5.14 17.99
C THR A 140 -13.12 -5.36 19.27
N ALA A 141 -12.68 -4.79 20.39
CA ALA A 141 -13.39 -4.92 21.67
C ALA A 141 -14.88 -4.50 21.60
N SER A 142 -15.24 -3.71 20.58
CA SER A 142 -16.59 -3.22 20.29
C SER A 142 -17.29 -3.90 19.12
N ASN A 143 -16.65 -4.82 18.38
CA ASN A 143 -17.23 -5.39 17.16
C ASN A 143 -16.71 -6.81 16.91
N ALA A 144 -17.62 -7.80 16.95
CA ALA A 144 -17.31 -9.19 16.62
C ALA A 144 -17.14 -9.38 15.11
N ALA A 145 -16.37 -10.39 14.69
CA ALA A 145 -16.22 -10.71 13.28
C ALA A 145 -17.59 -11.10 12.67
N PRO A 146 -18.03 -10.49 11.54
CA PRO A 146 -19.30 -10.83 10.92
C PRO A 146 -19.22 -12.17 10.17
N TYR A 147 -19.82 -13.23 10.71
CA TYR A 147 -19.95 -14.50 9.99
C TYR A 147 -21.26 -14.51 9.19
N ALA A 148 -21.19 -14.27 7.88
CA ALA A 148 -22.31 -14.51 6.98
C ALA A 148 -22.07 -15.83 6.22
N VAL A 149 -22.94 -16.82 6.45
CA VAL A 149 -22.98 -18.06 5.68
C VAL A 149 -23.95 -17.84 4.51
N PRO A 150 -23.50 -17.84 3.24
CA PRO A 150 -24.43 -17.72 2.12
C PRO A 150 -25.34 -18.96 2.12
N TYR A 151 -26.65 -18.79 2.29
CA TYR A 151 -27.61 -19.88 2.46
C TYR A 151 -28.81 -19.66 1.53
N ASN A 152 -29.17 -20.68 0.77
CA ASN A 152 -30.24 -20.67 -0.24
C ASN A 152 -31.51 -21.41 0.22
N GLY A 153 -31.57 -21.89 1.47
CA GLY A 153 -32.72 -22.64 1.99
C GLY A 153 -32.53 -24.15 2.17
N GLU A 154 -31.33 -24.68 1.94
CA GLU A 154 -31.00 -26.11 2.10
C GLU A 154 -31.06 -26.58 3.57
N GLU A 155 -31.77 -27.65 3.91
CA GLU A 155 -31.91 -28.13 5.32
C GLU A 155 -30.60 -28.23 6.12
N VAL A 156 -29.49 -28.57 5.46
CA VAL A 156 -28.16 -28.61 6.07
C VAL A 156 -27.16 -27.93 5.14
N LYS A 157 -26.46 -26.90 5.63
CA LYS A 157 -25.30 -26.30 4.97
C LYS A 157 -24.08 -26.31 5.88
N LEU A 158 -23.11 -27.15 5.52
CA LEU A 158 -21.82 -27.22 6.22
C LEU A 158 -20.83 -26.29 5.52
N VAL A 159 -20.22 -25.39 6.29
CA VAL A 159 -19.13 -24.51 5.83
C VAL A 159 -17.93 -24.72 6.75
N TRP A 160 -16.77 -24.99 6.17
CA TRP A 160 -15.49 -25.05 6.88
C TRP A 160 -14.52 -24.03 6.27
N ALA A 161 -13.44 -23.73 6.99
CA ALA A 161 -12.54 -22.62 6.66
C ALA A 161 -12.02 -22.62 5.21
N ASN A 162 -11.85 -23.81 4.62
CA ASN A 162 -11.23 -24.01 3.30
C ASN A 162 -12.20 -24.51 2.22
N MET A 163 -13.52 -24.36 2.41
CA MET A 163 -14.55 -24.96 1.54
C MET A 163 -14.41 -24.61 0.03
N ASP A 164 -13.85 -23.45 -0.30
CA ASP A 164 -13.68 -22.97 -1.69
C ASP A 164 -12.20 -22.91 -2.13
N GLN A 165 -11.30 -23.60 -1.43
CA GLN A 165 -9.88 -23.66 -1.78
C GLN A 165 -9.59 -24.92 -2.59
N PHE A 166 -9.12 -24.75 -3.84
CA PHE A 166 -8.82 -25.87 -4.76
C PHE A 166 -7.48 -26.58 -4.46
N TYR A 167 -6.65 -26.03 -3.58
CA TYR A 167 -5.42 -26.64 -3.13
C TYR A 167 -5.55 -27.00 -1.66
N ILE A 168 -5.73 -28.29 -1.40
CA ILE A 168 -5.61 -28.88 -0.07
C ILE A 168 -4.55 -29.97 -0.23
N LYS A 169 -3.45 -29.86 0.53
CA LYS A 169 -2.45 -30.92 0.62
C LYS A 169 -2.87 -31.92 1.70
#